data_AF-A0A7S9Q701-F1
#
_entry.id   AF-A0A7S9Q701-F1
#
_cell.length_a   1.000
_cell.length_b   1.000
_cell.length_c   1.000
_cell.angle_alpha   90.00
_cell.angle_beta   90.00
_cell.angle_gamma   90.00
#
_symmetry.space_group_name_H-M   'P 1'
#
loop_
_entity.id
_entity.type
_entity.pdbx_description
1 polymer ?
#
loop_
_entity_poly.entity_id
_entity_poly.type
_entity_poly.pdbx_seq_one_letter_code
_entity_poly.pdbx_strand_id
1 'polypeptide(L)'
;MNHIPSRPTATREMILECCKPIAEKLEADAETLAQHYSRHMDGFDLCIELAKWAGWDMQRDDIDTLDELGHLVDEAEREAVKTWYEEHNPQPPFAIGDSIKQGLITGISSYSLACFEVKVEGQPDTSRLIVKFEDAKAA
;
A
#
# COMPACT_ATOMS: atom_id res chain seq x y z
N MET A 1 -18.79 12.79 -15.30
CA MET A 1 -17.75 12.48 -14.30
C MET A 1 -16.74 11.59 -15.01
N ASN A 2 -15.47 11.97 -15.04
CA ASN A 2 -14.44 11.11 -15.64
C ASN A 2 -14.40 9.83 -14.82
N HIS A 3 -14.67 8.68 -15.45
CA HIS A 3 -14.55 7.41 -14.77
C HIS A 3 -13.07 7.10 -14.63
N ILE A 4 -12.52 7.36 -13.45
CA ILE A 4 -11.17 6.92 -13.10
C ILE A 4 -11.26 5.40 -12.88
N PRO A 5 -10.46 4.59 -13.60
CA PRO A 5 -10.41 3.14 -13.40
C PRO A 5 -10.02 2.79 -11.97
N SER A 6 -10.41 1.60 -11.50
CA SER A 6 -10.05 1.15 -10.15
C SER A 6 -8.53 1.13 -9.99
N ARG A 7 -8.03 1.80 -8.95
CA ARG A 7 -6.61 1.77 -8.61
C ARG A 7 -6.25 0.37 -8.07
N PRO A 8 -5.12 -0.22 -8.51
CA PRO A 8 -4.61 -1.45 -7.93
C PRO A 8 -4.31 -1.31 -6.43
N THR A 9 -4.52 -2.40 -5.71
CA THR A 9 -4.08 -2.63 -4.33
C THR A 9 -3.41 -3.99 -4.30
N ALA A 10 -2.53 -4.26 -3.32
CA ALA A 10 -1.89 -5.57 -3.22
C ALA A 10 -2.93 -6.71 -3.22
N THR A 11 -2.96 -7.51 -4.29
CA THR A 11 -3.85 -8.66 -4.41
C THR A 11 -3.25 -9.88 -3.70
N ARG A 12 -4.05 -10.92 -3.54
CA ARG A 12 -3.55 -12.19 -2.97
C ARG A 12 -2.46 -12.80 -3.85
N GLU A 13 -2.58 -12.69 -5.16
CA GLU A 13 -1.58 -13.16 -6.12
C GLU A 13 -0.28 -12.36 -5.97
N MET A 14 -0.35 -11.03 -5.85
CA MET A 14 0.84 -10.21 -5.61
C MET A 14 1.54 -10.57 -4.30
N ILE A 15 0.77 -10.74 -3.23
CA ILE A 15 1.30 -11.17 -1.93
C ILE A 15 1.99 -12.53 -2.06
N LEU A 16 1.35 -13.49 -2.73
CA LEU A 16 1.95 -14.82 -2.96
C LEU A 16 3.26 -14.73 -3.72
N GLU A 17 3.35 -13.92 -4.78
CA GLU A 17 4.61 -13.69 -5.51
C GLU A 17 5.69 -13.09 -4.61
N CYS A 18 5.34 -12.13 -3.74
CA CYS A 18 6.26 -11.55 -2.75
C CYS A 18 6.68 -12.57 -1.67
N CYS A 19 5.84 -13.54 -1.33
CA CYS A 19 6.16 -14.59 -0.36
C CYS A 19 7.17 -15.61 -0.89
N LYS A 20 7.24 -15.84 -2.21
CA LYS A 20 8.15 -16.84 -2.81
C LYS A 20 9.64 -16.65 -2.42
N PRO A 21 10.26 -15.48 -2.60
CA PRO A 21 11.66 -15.30 -2.21
C PRO A 21 11.89 -15.42 -0.70
N ILE A 22 10.91 -15.06 0.13
CA ILE A 22 11.00 -15.20 1.60
C ILE A 22 10.88 -16.68 2.00
N ALA A 23 9.94 -17.40 1.40
CA ALA A 23 9.76 -18.82 1.62
C ALA A 23 10.99 -19.63 1.17
N GLU A 24 11.64 -19.25 0.07
CA GLU A 24 12.91 -19.86 -0.36
C GLU A 24 14.02 -19.69 0.69
N LYS A 25 14.16 -18.48 1.28
CA LYS A 25 15.15 -18.22 2.35
C LYS A 25 14.87 -19.02 3.62
N LEU A 26 13.59 -19.27 3.92
CA LEU A 26 13.13 -20.03 5.08
C LEU A 26 13.01 -21.54 4.83
N GLU A 27 13.30 -21.99 3.60
CA GLU A 27 13.05 -23.38 3.16
C GLU A 27 11.60 -23.85 3.45
N ALA A 28 10.63 -22.95 3.25
CA ALA A 28 9.24 -23.11 3.66
C ALA A 28 8.25 -22.97 2.49
N ASP A 29 6.95 -23.09 2.80
CA ASP A 29 5.86 -22.99 1.83
C ASP A 29 5.34 -21.55 1.68
N ALA A 30 5.39 -21.01 0.46
CA ALA A 30 4.95 -19.64 0.16
C ALA A 30 3.44 -19.46 0.27
N GLU A 31 2.63 -20.50 0.00
CA GLU A 31 1.18 -20.41 0.08
C GLU A 31 0.71 -20.24 1.53
N THR A 32 1.29 -21.03 2.44
CA THR A 32 1.06 -20.91 3.89
C THR A 32 1.50 -19.54 4.40
N LEU A 33 2.68 -19.06 3.98
CA LEU A 33 3.15 -17.73 4.33
C LEU A 33 2.17 -16.63 3.87
N ALA A 34 1.71 -16.70 2.62
CA ALA A 34 0.76 -15.74 2.06
C ALA A 34 -0.63 -15.81 2.72
N GLN A 35 -1.05 -16.99 3.19
CA GLN A 35 -2.31 -17.18 3.89
C GLN A 35 -2.31 -16.51 5.28
N HIS A 36 -1.18 -16.56 5.97
CA HIS A 36 -1.03 -16.02 7.33
C HIS A 36 -0.58 -14.56 7.34
N TYR A 37 0.00 -14.06 6.25
CA TYR A 37 0.37 -12.66 6.13
C TYR A 37 -0.85 -11.73 6.05
N SER A 38 -0.80 -10.65 6.82
CA SER A 38 -1.67 -9.50 6.68
C SER A 38 -0.85 -8.23 6.53
N ARG A 39 -1.40 -7.25 5.81
CA ARG A 39 -0.83 -5.91 5.79
C ARG A 39 -0.69 -5.40 7.22
N HIS A 40 0.43 -4.73 7.47
CA HIS A 40 0.88 -4.19 8.75
C HIS A 40 1.41 -5.19 9.77
N MET A 41 1.47 -6.50 9.46
CA MET A 41 2.30 -7.41 10.26
C MET A 41 3.76 -7.11 9.98
N ASP A 42 4.53 -6.87 11.05
CA ASP A 42 5.98 -6.88 10.99
C ASP A 42 6.51 -8.33 11.04
N GLY A 43 7.83 -8.50 10.92
CA GLY A 43 8.44 -9.82 10.94
C GLY A 43 8.18 -10.60 12.23
N PHE A 44 8.03 -9.90 13.36
CA PHE A 44 7.79 -10.52 14.66
C PHE A 44 6.33 -10.99 14.79
N ASP A 45 5.37 -10.16 14.40
CA ASP A 45 3.95 -10.49 14.36
C ASP A 45 3.71 -11.70 13.45
N LEU A 46 4.32 -11.70 12.25
CA LEU A 46 4.19 -12.79 11.31
C LEU A 46 4.83 -14.09 11.81
N CYS A 47 5.99 -13.98 12.46
CA CYS A 47 6.64 -15.11 13.12
C CYS A 47 5.72 -15.75 14.19
N ILE A 48 5.09 -14.93 15.03
CA ILE A 48 4.11 -15.41 16.03
C ILE A 48 2.90 -16.07 15.37
N GLU A 49 2.37 -15.46 14.31
CA GLU A 49 1.21 -15.96 13.58
C GLU A 49 1.50 -17.35 12.99
N LEU A 50 2.64 -17.52 12.33
CA LEU A 50 3.07 -18.80 11.74
C LEU A 50 3.34 -19.86 12.82
N ALA A 51 4.00 -19.50 13.92
CA ALA A 51 4.24 -20.44 15.01
C ALA A 51 2.95 -20.93 15.66
N LYS A 52 1.97 -20.04 15.86
CA LYS A 52 0.70 -20.37 16.53
C LYS A 52 -0.28 -21.12 15.64
N TRP A 53 -0.38 -20.73 14.37
CA TRP A 53 -1.49 -21.16 13.52
C TRP A 53 -1.07 -22.00 12.31
N ALA A 54 0.19 -21.87 11.86
CA ALA A 54 0.77 -22.74 10.83
C ALA A 54 1.63 -23.88 11.42
N GLY A 55 1.94 -23.82 12.71
CA GLY A 55 2.75 -24.83 13.41
C GLY A 55 4.22 -24.83 13.00
N TRP A 56 4.73 -23.71 12.47
CA TRP A 56 6.13 -23.57 12.07
C TRP A 56 7.03 -23.42 13.31
N ASP A 57 8.18 -24.09 13.33
CA ASP A 57 9.17 -23.97 14.40
C ASP A 57 10.05 -22.74 14.18
N MET A 58 9.47 -21.57 14.43
CA MET A 58 10.11 -20.29 14.16
C MET A 58 11.22 -19.97 15.16
N GLN A 59 12.35 -19.50 14.64
CA GLN A 59 13.49 -18.99 15.40
C GLN A 59 13.53 -17.47 15.38
N ARG A 60 14.33 -16.90 16.29
CA ARG A 60 14.53 -15.45 16.37
C ARG A 60 15.12 -14.88 15.08
N ASP A 61 16.00 -15.63 14.41
CA ASP A 61 16.68 -15.18 13.20
C ASP A 61 15.74 -15.12 11.98
N ASP A 62 14.60 -15.82 12.03
CA ASP A 62 13.59 -15.77 10.96
C ASP A 62 12.81 -14.46 10.94
N ILE A 63 12.79 -13.72 12.06
CA ILE A 63 12.08 -12.44 12.19
C ILE A 63 12.59 -11.44 11.15
N ASP A 64 13.91 -11.29 11.03
CA ASP A 64 14.52 -10.34 10.10
C ASP A 64 14.21 -10.71 8.63
N THR A 65 14.09 -12.01 8.35
CA THR A 65 13.72 -12.51 7.02
C THR A 65 12.25 -12.22 6.71
N LEU A 66 11.35 -12.40 7.68
CA LEU A 66 9.93 -12.12 7.53
C LEU A 66 9.62 -10.62 7.47
N ASP A 67 10.42 -9.77 8.13
CA ASP A 67 10.23 -8.31 8.16
C ASP A 67 10.33 -7.68 6.76
N GLU A 68 11.13 -8.26 5.88
CA GLU A 68 11.27 -7.84 4.48
C GLU A 68 9.96 -7.98 3.70
N LEU A 69 9.07 -8.90 4.06
CA LEU A 69 7.86 -9.20 3.29
C LEU A 69 6.94 -7.98 3.15
N GLY A 70 6.79 -7.19 4.22
CA GLY A 70 5.98 -5.97 4.18
C GLY A 70 6.50 -4.95 3.17
N HIS A 71 7.82 -4.81 3.10
CA HIS A 71 8.48 -3.93 2.14
C HIS A 71 8.26 -4.42 0.70
N LEU A 72 8.43 -5.72 0.44
CA LEU A 72 8.23 -6.29 -0.90
C LEU A 72 6.79 -6.11 -1.40
N VAL A 73 5.81 -6.29 -0.53
CA VAL A 73 4.39 -6.09 -0.87
C VAL A 73 4.09 -4.61 -1.15
N ASP A 74 4.66 -3.69 -0.36
CA ASP A 74 4.54 -2.25 -0.61
C ASP A 74 5.17 -1.84 -1.95
N GLU A 75 6.33 -2.36 -2.29
CA GLU A 75 6.99 -2.10 -3.59
C GLU A 75 6.19 -2.66 -4.75
N ALA A 76 5.69 -3.90 -4.64
CA ALA A 76 4.86 -4.51 -5.67
C ALA A 76 3.59 -3.70 -5.93
N GLU A 77 2.92 -3.22 -4.87
CA GLU A 77 1.75 -2.34 -5.02
C GLU A 77 2.12 -1.00 -5.68
N ARG A 78 3.26 -0.39 -5.31
CA ARG A 78 3.71 0.87 -5.93
C ARG A 78 3.98 0.71 -7.41
N GLU A 79 4.64 -0.36 -7.82
CA GLU A 79 4.88 -0.64 -9.24
C GLU A 79 3.57 -0.91 -9.99
N ALA A 80 2.63 -1.66 -9.40
CA ALA A 80 1.32 -1.86 -10.01
C ALA A 80 0.54 -0.54 -10.18
N VAL A 81 0.58 0.35 -9.18
CA VAL A 81 -0.04 1.68 -9.26
C VAL A 81 0.66 2.55 -10.31
N LYS A 82 1.98 2.44 -10.46
CA LYS A 82 2.74 3.16 -11.48
C LYS A 82 2.36 2.69 -12.89
N THR A 83 2.32 1.39 -13.15
CA THR A 83 1.84 0.83 -14.42
C THR A 83 0.42 1.29 -14.72
N TRP A 84 -0.48 1.20 -13.73
CA TRP A 84 -1.86 1.69 -13.88
C TRP A 84 -1.91 3.18 -14.25
N TYR A 85 -1.07 4.01 -13.62
CA TYR A 85 -1.00 5.45 -13.90
C TYR A 85 -0.50 5.72 -15.31
N GLU A 86 0.53 5.02 -15.77
CA GLU A 86 1.09 5.14 -17.12
C GLU A 86 0.08 4.71 -18.20
N GLU A 87 -0.65 3.62 -17.96
CA GLU A 87 -1.64 3.08 -18.91
C GLU A 87 -2.91 3.92 -19.02
N HIS A 88 -3.40 4.44 -17.91
CA HIS A 88 -4.72 5.09 -17.84
C HIS A 88 -4.63 6.62 -17.78
N ASN A 89 -3.46 7.17 -17.42
CA ASN A 89 -3.20 8.60 -17.26
C ASN A 89 -4.37 9.34 -16.58
N PRO A 90 -4.74 8.95 -15.35
CA PRO A 90 -5.92 9.48 -14.67
C PRO A 90 -5.80 10.99 -14.47
N GLN A 91 -6.80 11.73 -14.97
CA GLN A 91 -6.82 13.18 -14.86
C GLN A 91 -7.44 13.63 -13.52
N PRO A 92 -6.90 14.69 -12.88
CA PRO A 92 -7.46 15.21 -11.64
C PRO A 92 -8.90 15.70 -11.85
N PRO A 93 -9.87 15.30 -11.01
CA PRO A 93 -11.26 15.71 -11.15
C PRO A 93 -11.55 17.14 -10.66
N PHE A 94 -10.61 17.75 -9.94
CA PHE A 94 -10.68 19.10 -9.38
C PHE A 94 -9.37 19.85 -9.64
N ALA A 95 -9.42 21.18 -9.61
CA ALA A 95 -8.26 22.04 -9.78
C ALA A 95 -7.58 22.35 -8.43
N ILE A 96 -6.31 22.76 -8.50
CA ILE A 96 -5.63 23.36 -7.34
C ILE A 96 -6.34 24.66 -6.98
N GLY A 97 -6.66 24.85 -5.70
CA GLY A 97 -7.49 25.94 -5.19
C GLY A 97 -8.96 25.56 -4.98
N ASP A 98 -9.41 24.40 -5.45
CA ASP A 98 -10.76 23.91 -5.16
C ASP A 98 -10.87 23.36 -3.73
N SER A 99 -12.04 23.54 -3.13
CA SER A 99 -12.40 22.94 -1.85
C SER A 99 -13.11 21.60 -2.06
N ILE A 100 -12.58 20.56 -1.43
CA ILE A 100 -13.20 19.23 -1.34
C ILE A 100 -13.60 18.94 0.11
N LYS A 101 -14.34 17.85 0.36
CA LYS A 101 -14.82 17.48 1.71
C LYS A 101 -13.72 17.45 2.78
N GLN A 102 -12.49 17.12 2.40
CA GLN A 102 -11.35 17.01 3.29
C GLN A 102 -10.63 18.37 3.51
N GLY A 103 -10.82 19.38 2.66
CA GLY A 103 -10.14 20.67 2.75
C GLY A 103 -9.80 21.30 1.39
N LEU A 104 -8.87 22.26 1.40
CA LEU A 104 -8.43 22.98 0.21
C LEU A 104 -7.33 22.22 -0.53
N ILE A 105 -7.48 21.98 -1.83
CA ILE A 105 -6.42 21.40 -2.65
C ILE A 105 -5.32 22.44 -2.85
N THR A 106 -4.10 22.13 -2.38
CA THR A 106 -2.93 23.02 -2.53
C THR A 106 -1.94 22.54 -3.57
N GLY A 107 -2.07 21.29 -4.04
CA GLY A 107 -1.13 20.72 -5.01
C GLY A 107 -1.51 19.30 -5.45
N ILE A 108 -0.68 18.76 -6.34
CA ILE A 108 -0.65 17.33 -6.69
C ILE A 108 0.56 16.73 -5.97
N SER A 109 0.39 15.57 -5.35
CA SER A 109 1.44 14.92 -4.58
C SER A 109 2.63 14.53 -5.46
N SER A 110 3.84 14.85 -5.00
CA SER A 110 5.09 14.35 -5.59
C SER A 110 5.46 12.93 -5.13
N TYR A 111 4.85 12.46 -4.04
CA TYR A 111 5.15 11.15 -3.42
C TYR A 111 4.20 10.04 -3.87
N SER A 112 2.94 10.38 -4.17
CA SER A 112 1.91 9.41 -4.56
C SER A 112 1.25 9.81 -5.87
N LEU A 113 1.27 8.91 -6.84
CA LEU A 113 0.70 9.14 -8.17
C LEU A 113 -0.82 9.36 -8.09
N ALA A 114 -1.33 10.27 -8.91
CA ALA A 114 -2.76 10.60 -8.98
C ALA A 114 -3.40 10.92 -7.61
N CYS A 115 -2.71 11.72 -6.80
CA CYS A 115 -3.20 12.17 -5.50
C CYS A 115 -3.09 13.70 -5.36
N PHE A 116 -4.05 14.30 -4.69
CA PHE A 116 -4.01 15.69 -4.24
C PHE A 116 -3.26 15.82 -2.91
N GLU A 117 -2.63 16.98 -2.72
CA GLU A 117 -2.22 17.48 -1.42
C GLU A 117 -3.27 18.45 -0.90
N VAL A 118 -3.89 18.11 0.23
CA VAL A 118 -5.05 18.82 0.75
C VAL A 118 -4.71 19.44 2.10
N LYS A 119 -4.91 20.76 2.19
CA LYS A 119 -4.82 21.52 3.44
C LYS A 119 -6.14 21.39 4.20
N VAL A 120 -6.10 20.67 5.31
CA VAL A 120 -7.24 20.50 6.23
C VAL A 120 -7.33 21.72 7.15
N GLU A 121 -8.55 22.18 7.43
CA GLU A 121 -8.79 23.27 8.38
C GLU A 121 -8.34 22.88 9.79
N GLY A 122 -7.71 23.81 10.51
CA GLY A 122 -7.20 23.58 11.87
C GLY A 122 -5.89 22.79 11.97
N GLN A 123 -5.36 22.24 10.87
CA GLN A 123 -4.06 21.57 10.86
C GLN A 123 -2.90 22.53 10.59
N PRO A 124 -1.65 22.21 10.98
CA PRO A 124 -0.47 23.03 10.70
C PRO A 124 -0.19 23.24 9.20
N ASP A 125 0.42 24.37 8.83
CA ASP A 125 0.78 24.69 7.43
C ASP A 125 1.82 23.76 6.81
N THR A 126 2.53 23.02 7.65
CA THR A 126 3.50 21.99 7.23
C THR A 126 2.86 20.64 6.91
N SER A 127 1.55 20.48 7.12
CA SER A 127 0.86 19.20 6.94
C SER A 127 -0.11 19.24 5.75
N ARG A 128 -0.13 18.17 4.97
CA ARG A 128 -1.08 17.94 3.89
C ARG A 128 -1.61 16.51 3.97
N LEU A 129 -2.91 16.36 3.78
CA LEU A 129 -3.53 15.06 3.59
C LEU A 129 -3.38 14.65 2.13
N ILE A 130 -2.92 13.41 1.90
CA ILE A 130 -2.86 12.83 0.56
C ILE A 130 -4.22 12.21 0.23
N VAL A 131 -4.89 12.72 -0.81
CA VAL A 131 -6.22 12.25 -1.22
C VAL A 131 -6.15 11.76 -2.65
N LYS A 132 -6.51 10.49 -2.89
CA LYS A 132 -6.56 9.92 -4.25
C LYS A 132 -7.59 10.66 -5.11
N PHE A 133 -7.31 10.82 -6.40
CA PHE A 133 -8.21 11.52 -7.33
C PHE A 133 -9.63 10.91 -7.32
N GLU A 134 -9.73 9.58 -7.31
CA GLU A 134 -11.00 8.84 -7.30
C GLU A 134 -11.81 9.01 -6.01
N ASP A 135 -11.18 9.42 -4.90
CA ASP A 135 -11.82 9.60 -3.59
C ASP A 135 -12.23 11.05 -3.31
N ALA A 136 -11.77 11.99 -4.14
CA ALA A 136 -12.06 13.41 -3.97
C ALA A 136 -13.55 13.70 -4.26
N LYS A 137 -14.18 14.44 -3.36
CA LYS A 137 -15.60 14.82 -3.47
C LYS A 137 -15.74 16.30 -3.17
N ALA A 138 -16.53 17.01 -3.96
CA ALA A 138 -16.85 18.42 -3.69
C ALA A 138 -17.37 18.60 -2.25
N ALA A 139 -16.98 19.71 -1.62
CA ALA A 139 -17.39 20.08 -0.27
C ALA A 139 -18.91 20.28 -0.14
#